data_AF-A0A2D7IGL5-F1
#
_entry.id   AF-A0A2D7IGL5-F1
#
_cell.length_a   1.000
_cell.length_b   1.000
_cell.length_c   1.000
_cell.angle_alpha   90.00
_cell.angle_beta   90.00
_cell.angle_gamma   90.00
#
_symmetry.space_group_name_H-M   'P 1'
#
loop_
_entity.id
_entity.type
_entity.pdbx_description
1 polymer ?
#
loop_
_entity_poly.entity_id
_entity_poly.type
_entity_poly.pdbx_seq_one_letter_code
_entity_poly.pdbx_strand_id
1 'polypeptide(L)'
;MKNITHKNKFNNSEELDSFNELLIEIIDNVFKQKKDAHNHYFYLIQNLWNSKRSNAKKVKIAKYLIASLLRESHIILENSSRLAKRLCPCCNKQRESKVSLKKVLH
;
A
#
# COMPACT_ATOMS: atom_id res chain seq x y z
N MET A 1 -50.48 -7.32 18.74
CA MET A 1 -49.33 -7.46 17.84
C MET A 1 -48.23 -6.52 18.31
N LYS A 2 -47.18 -7.04 18.96
CA LYS A 2 -46.05 -6.23 19.44
C LYS A 2 -44.98 -6.25 18.36
N ASN A 3 -44.72 -5.11 17.73
CA ASN A 3 -43.66 -4.94 16.75
C ASN A 3 -42.30 -5.01 17.45
N ILE A 4 -41.58 -6.09 17.20
CA ILE A 4 -40.18 -6.25 17.56
C ILE A 4 -39.37 -5.45 16.54
N THR A 5 -38.95 -4.24 16.90
CA THR A 5 -37.86 -3.56 16.19
C THR A 5 -36.54 -4.14 16.70
N HIS A 6 -36.10 -5.23 16.06
CA HIS A 6 -34.70 -5.65 16.10
C HIS A 6 -33.86 -4.51 15.51
N LYS A 7 -33.32 -3.66 16.39
CA LYS A 7 -32.18 -2.81 16.04
C LYS A 7 -31.02 -3.74 15.75
N ASN A 8 -30.79 -4.03 14.46
CA ASN A 8 -29.54 -4.56 13.94
C ASN A 8 -28.43 -3.57 14.29
N LYS A 9 -27.86 -3.74 15.48
CA LYS A 9 -26.68 -3.03 15.99
C LYS A 9 -25.45 -3.95 16.04
N PHE A 10 -25.56 -5.12 15.42
CA PHE A 10 -24.45 -6.03 15.15
C PHE A 10 -23.91 -5.74 13.74
N ASN A 11 -22.57 -5.71 13.61
CA ASN A 11 -21.74 -5.78 12.40
C ASN A 11 -20.79 -4.60 12.10
N ASN A 12 -20.81 -3.46 12.81
CA ASN A 12 -19.84 -2.39 12.53
C ASN A 12 -18.50 -2.51 13.26
N SER A 13 -18.44 -3.12 14.46
CA SER A 13 -17.19 -3.26 15.22
C SER A 13 -16.32 -4.40 14.71
N GLU A 14 -16.92 -5.57 14.45
CA GLU A 14 -16.21 -6.75 13.94
C GLU A 14 -15.61 -6.51 12.54
N GLU A 15 -16.34 -5.82 11.65
CA GLU A 15 -15.82 -5.40 10.34
C GLU A 15 -14.63 -4.43 10.47
N LEU A 16 -14.66 -3.56 11.48
CA LEU A 16 -13.61 -2.58 11.72
C LEU A 16 -12.36 -3.24 12.32
N ASP A 17 -12.54 -4.15 13.28
CA ASP A 17 -11.46 -4.89 13.92
C ASP A 17 -10.74 -5.79 12.88
N SER A 18 -11.49 -6.50 12.05
CA SER A 18 -10.93 -7.27 10.92
C SER A 18 -10.18 -6.39 9.93
N PHE A 19 -10.69 -5.19 9.60
CA PHE A 19 -9.98 -4.26 8.74
C PHE A 19 -8.70 -3.72 9.39
N ASN A 20 -8.69 -3.48 10.70
CA ASN A 20 -7.50 -3.02 11.43
C ASN A 20 -6.41 -4.09 11.41
N GLU A 21 -6.76 -5.37 11.61
CA GLU A 21 -5.81 -6.49 11.48
C GLU A 21 -5.21 -6.55 10.07
N LEU A 22 -6.07 -6.45 9.03
CA LEU A 22 -5.61 -6.38 7.64
C LEU A 22 -4.71 -5.17 7.39
N LEU A 23 -5.00 -4.02 7.99
CA LEU A 23 -4.17 -2.83 7.84
C LEU A 23 -2.79 -3.03 8.45
N ILE A 24 -2.70 -3.68 9.61
CA ILE A 24 -1.43 -4.06 10.25
C ILE A 24 -0.65 -5.01 9.34
N GLU A 25 -1.29 -6.02 8.77
CA GLU A 25 -0.66 -6.94 7.83
C GLU A 25 -0.13 -6.22 6.57
N ILE A 26 -0.91 -5.29 6.01
CA ILE A 26 -0.49 -4.45 4.88
C ILE A 26 0.75 -3.65 5.25
N ILE A 27 0.78 -3.04 6.44
CA ILE A 27 1.91 -2.26 6.93
C ILE A 27 3.16 -3.14 7.09
N ASP A 28 3.03 -4.29 7.75
CA ASP A 28 4.14 -5.24 7.93
C ASP A 28 4.72 -5.69 6.58
N ASN A 29 3.85 -6.01 5.62
CA ASN A 29 4.27 -6.39 4.27
C ASN A 29 5.00 -5.24 3.54
N VAL A 30 4.58 -3.98 3.72
CA VAL A 30 5.31 -2.80 3.19
C VAL A 30 6.72 -2.72 3.76
N PHE A 31 6.88 -2.92 5.06
CA PHE A 31 8.21 -2.89 5.70
C PHE A 31 9.10 -4.02 5.19
N LYS A 32 8.57 -5.24 5.05
CA LYS A 32 9.29 -6.39 4.48
C LYS A 32 9.75 -6.12 3.06
N GLN A 33 8.85 -5.70 2.17
CA GLN A 33 9.19 -5.39 0.77
C GLN A 33 10.21 -4.25 0.66
N LYS A 34 10.08 -3.18 1.46
CA LYS A 34 11.06 -2.10 1.46
C LYS A 34 12.42 -2.58 1.94
N LYS A 35 12.47 -3.40 2.99
CA LYS A 35 13.72 -3.99 3.46
C LYS A 35 14.39 -4.83 2.36
N ASP A 36 13.63 -5.66 1.66
CA ASP A 36 14.15 -6.50 0.58
C ASP A 36 14.67 -5.66 -0.59
N ALA A 37 13.95 -4.61 -1.00
CA ALA A 37 14.43 -3.66 -2.00
C ALA A 37 15.75 -3.01 -1.55
N HIS A 38 15.81 -2.48 -0.33
CA HIS A 38 17.04 -1.88 0.20
C HIS A 38 18.21 -2.86 0.23
N ASN A 39 17.98 -4.13 0.61
CA ASN A 39 19.00 -5.18 0.58
C ASN A 39 19.50 -5.46 -0.85
N HIS A 40 18.59 -5.51 -1.82
CA HIS A 40 18.93 -5.70 -3.23
C HIS A 40 19.83 -4.56 -3.75
N TYR A 41 19.43 -3.31 -3.55
CA TYR A 41 20.22 -2.16 -3.99
C TYR A 41 21.54 -2.03 -3.22
N PHE A 42 21.57 -2.38 -1.94
CA PHE A 42 22.81 -2.46 -1.17
C PHE A 42 23.81 -3.42 -1.85
N TYR A 43 23.36 -4.63 -2.21
CA TYR A 43 24.19 -5.59 -2.93
C TYR A 43 24.71 -5.04 -4.28
N LEU A 44 23.85 -4.36 -5.05
CA LEU A 44 24.26 -3.73 -6.31
C LEU A 44 25.32 -2.65 -6.10
N ILE A 45 25.21 -1.85 -5.03
CA ILE A 45 26.21 -0.83 -4.68
C ILE A 45 27.55 -1.47 -4.29
N GLN A 46 27.54 -2.56 -3.50
CA GLN A 46 28.76 -3.29 -3.16
C GLN A 46 29.48 -3.82 -4.41
N ASN A 47 28.72 -4.42 -5.33
CA ASN A 47 29.26 -4.88 -6.61
C ASN A 47 29.81 -3.73 -7.47
N LEU A 48 29.13 -2.58 -7.47
CA LEU A 48 29.59 -1.39 -8.18
C LEU A 48 30.92 -0.88 -7.60
N TRP A 49 31.04 -0.87 -6.27
CA TRP A 49 32.25 -0.46 -5.56
C TRP A 49 33.45 -1.32 -5.94
N ASN A 50 33.26 -2.64 -5.95
CA ASN A 50 34.28 -3.63 -6.28
C ASN A 50 34.60 -3.75 -7.78
N SER A 51 33.86 -3.05 -8.64
CA SER A 51 34.08 -3.12 -10.09
C SER A 51 35.31 -2.33 -10.55
N LYS A 52 35.92 -2.75 -11.67
CA LYS A 52 37.06 -2.09 -12.34
C LYS A 52 36.69 -0.78 -13.08
N ARG A 53 35.47 -0.26 -12.90
CA ARG A 53 35.00 0.96 -13.58
C ARG A 53 35.68 2.20 -12.99
N SER A 54 35.81 3.26 -13.77
CA SER A 54 36.29 4.55 -13.27
C SER A 54 35.31 5.17 -12.27
N ASN A 55 35.81 6.01 -11.36
CA ASN A 55 34.99 6.68 -10.34
C ASN A 55 33.86 7.51 -10.95
N ALA A 56 34.10 8.23 -12.04
CA ALA A 56 33.05 8.98 -12.75
C ALA A 56 31.89 8.08 -13.22
N LYS A 57 32.20 6.90 -13.77
CA LYS A 57 31.18 5.91 -14.19
C LYS A 57 30.46 5.31 -12.98
N LYS A 58 31.19 5.00 -11.90
CA LYS A 58 30.60 4.51 -10.64
C LYS A 58 29.60 5.53 -10.07
N VAL A 59 29.95 6.80 -10.00
CA VAL A 59 29.04 7.86 -9.51
C VAL A 59 27.77 7.96 -10.36
N LYS A 60 27.90 7.91 -11.69
CA LYS A 60 26.73 7.95 -12.58
C LYS A 60 25.78 6.78 -12.32
N ILE A 61 26.32 5.57 -12.19
CA ILE A 61 25.52 4.36 -11.91
C ILE A 61 24.92 4.44 -10.50
N ALA A 62 25.68 4.85 -9.49
CA ALA A 62 25.20 4.98 -8.11
C ALA A 62 24.01 5.95 -8.00
N LYS A 63 24.06 7.10 -8.68
CA LYS A 63 22.94 8.05 -8.75
C LYS A 63 21.68 7.40 -9.34
N TYR A 64 21.85 6.62 -10.41
CA TYR A 64 20.75 5.89 -11.03
C TYR A 64 20.16 4.81 -10.09
N LEU A 65 21.01 4.06 -9.40
CA LEU A 65 20.58 3.05 -8.42
C LEU A 65 19.78 3.68 -7.26
N ILE A 66 20.23 4.81 -6.73
CA ILE A 66 19.50 5.54 -5.67
C ILE A 66 18.14 6.03 -6.18
N ALA A 67 18.09 6.63 -7.38
CA ALA A 67 16.83 7.08 -7.96
C ALA A 67 15.84 5.91 -8.17
N SER A 68 16.36 4.75 -8.59
CA SER A 68 15.56 3.54 -8.79
C SER A 68 15.01 2.99 -7.47
N LEU A 69 15.85 2.92 -6.42
CA LEU A 69 15.43 2.53 -5.07
C LEU A 69 14.32 3.44 -4.53
N LEU A 70 14.47 4.76 -4.67
CA LEU A 70 13.46 5.73 -4.22
C LEU A 70 12.13 5.52 -4.95
N ARG A 71 12.19 5.31 -6.27
CA ARG A 71 11.00 5.05 -7.08
C ARG A 71 10.31 3.76 -6.68
N GLU A 72 11.06 2.68 -6.49
CA GLU A 72 10.52 1.39 -6.10
C GLU A 72 9.90 1.43 -4.70
N SER A 73 10.58 2.07 -3.74
CA SER A 73 10.06 2.29 -2.38
C SER A 73 8.75 3.10 -2.38
N HIS A 74 8.63 4.09 -3.27
CA HIS A 74 7.40 4.85 -3.46
C HIS A 74 6.29 3.97 -4.03
N ILE A 75 6.57 3.17 -5.07
CA ILE A 75 5.59 2.26 -5.70
C ILE A 75 5.05 1.25 -4.69
N ILE A 76 5.91 0.67 -3.84
CA ILE A 76 5.49 -0.26 -2.77
C ILE A 76 4.46 0.43 -1.86
N LEU A 77 4.77 1.64 -1.38
CA LEU A 77 3.87 2.39 -0.51
C LEU A 77 2.55 2.76 -1.19
N GLU A 78 2.61 3.21 -2.44
CA GLU A 78 1.43 3.61 -3.20
C GLU A 78 0.49 2.43 -3.47
N ASN A 79 1.04 1.28 -3.85
CA ASN A 79 0.26 0.07 -4.09
C ASN A 79 -0.44 -0.41 -2.81
N SER A 80 0.27 -0.43 -1.68
CA SER A 80 -0.30 -0.81 -0.39
C SER A 80 -1.35 0.19 0.10
N SER A 81 -1.12 1.49 -0.11
CA SER A 81 -2.11 2.53 0.20
C SER A 81 -3.38 2.37 -0.63
N ARG A 82 -3.23 2.03 -1.92
CA ARG A 82 -4.35 1.76 -2.83
C ARG A 82 -5.10 0.49 -2.41
N LEU A 83 -4.40 -0.55 -1.97
CA LEU A 83 -5.01 -1.77 -1.44
C LEU A 83 -5.81 -1.48 -0.17
N ALA A 84 -5.21 -0.80 0.80
CA ALA A 84 -5.89 -0.40 2.04
C ALA A 84 -7.16 0.42 1.77
N LYS A 85 -7.10 1.38 0.83
CA LYS A 85 -8.28 2.15 0.40
C LYS A 85 -9.39 1.29 -0.22
N ARG A 86 -9.03 0.24 -0.98
CA ARG A 86 -9.99 -0.70 -1.59
C ARG A 86 -10.63 -1.62 -0.55
N LEU A 87 -9.91 -1.95 0.52
CA LEU A 87 -10.41 -2.83 1.57
C LEU A 87 -11.14 -2.05 2.67
N CYS A 88 -11.01 -0.71 2.70
CA CYS A 88 -11.62 0.11 3.73
C CYS A 88 -13.16 0.06 3.66
N PRO A 89 -13.84 -0.43 4.72
CA PRO A 89 -15.30 -0.55 4.74
C PRO A 89 -15.99 0.82 4.65
N CYS A 90 -15.40 1.87 5.21
CA CYS A 90 -15.91 3.25 5.14
C CYS A 90 -15.79 3.86 3.74
N CYS A 91 -14.69 3.58 3.02
CA CYS A 91 -14.44 4.13 1.69
C CYS A 91 -15.26 3.42 0.60
N ASN A 92 -15.57 2.13 0.77
CA ASN A 92 -16.40 1.39 -0.17
C ASN A 92 -17.88 1.77 -0.10
N LYS A 93 -18.43 2.02 1.11
CA LYS A 93 -19.81 2.51 1.29
C LYS A 93 -20.07 3.85 0.58
N GLN A 94 -19.04 4.71 0.41
CA GLN A 94 -19.14 5.96 -0.36
C GLN A 94 -19.14 5.78 -1.89
N ARG A 95 -18.66 4.65 -2.41
CA ARG A 95 -18.71 4.38 -3.86
C ARG A 95 -20.10 3.93 -4.31
N GLU A 96 -20.76 3.09 -3.51
CA GLU A 96 -22.10 2.59 -3.83
C GLU A 96 -23.15 3.72 -3.82
N SER A 97 -23.06 4.64 -2.85
CA SER A 97 -23.96 5.81 -2.77
C SER A 97 -23.80 6.81 -3.92
N LYS A 98 -22.64 6.87 -4.58
CA LYS A 98 -22.44 7.70 -5.78
C LYS A 98 -22.99 7.07 -7.06
N VAL A 99 -23.03 5.74 -7.14
CA VAL A 99 -23.57 5.02 -8.30
C VAL A 99 -25.11 5.07 -8.29
N SER A 100 -25.74 5.02 -7.11
CA SER A 100 -27.20 5.14 -7.00
C SER A 100 -27.72 6.52 -7.39
N LEU A 101 -27.04 7.60 -7.03
CA LEU A 101 -27.45 8.97 -7.42
C LEU A 101 -27.39 9.22 -8.93
N LYS A 102 -26.43 8.63 -9.65
CA LYS A 102 -26.34 8.76 -11.12
C LYS A 102 -27.43 8.01 -11.89
N LYS A 103 -28.06 6.99 -11.29
CA LYS A 103 -29.17 6.22 -11.91
C LYS A 103 -30.55 6.83 -11.65
N VAL A 104 -30.66 7.81 -10.76
CA VAL A 104 -31.93 8.47 -10.41
C VAL A 104 -32.11 9.81 -11.16
N LEU A 105 -31.08 10.28 -11.85
CA LEU A 105 -31.06 11.56 -12.58
C LEU A 105 -31.15 11.43 -14.11
N HIS A 106 -31.62 10.29 -14.63
CA HIS A 106 -31.91 10.09 -16.05
C HIS A 106 -33.28 9.47 -16.26
#